data_AF-A0A7J9ESI3-F1
#
_entry.id   AF-A0A7J9ESI3-F1
#
_cell.length_a   1.000
_cell.length_b   1.000
_cell.length_c   1.000
_cell.angle_alpha   90.00
_cell.angle_beta   90.00
_cell.angle_gamma   90.00
#
_symmetry.space_group_name_H-M   'P 1'
#
loop_
_entity.id
_entity.type
_entity.pdbx_description
1 polymer ?
#
loop_
_entity_poly.entity_id
_entity_poly.type
_entity_poly.pdbx_seq_one_letter_code
_entity_poly.pdbx_strand_id
1 'polypeptide(L)'
;KFGETINRSFHNVLNDVIRLQDVLFKKVEPITANSIDPRWKWFKNCLAALDETHINIRVSKVDKPRYRTRKSDIATNMLGVCTLDMHFVYVLPG
;
A
#
# COMPACT_ATOMS: atom_id res chain seq x y z
N LYS A 1 -25.58 -14.71 -13.17
CA LYS A 1 -24.55 -14.89 -14.23
C LYS A 1 -23.75 -13.62 -14.58
N PHE A 2 -24.07 -12.42 -14.07
CA PHE A 2 -23.25 -11.21 -14.30
C PHE A 2 -21.98 -11.10 -13.42
N GLY A 3 -21.98 -11.76 -12.26
CA GLY A 3 -20.88 -11.66 -11.29
C GLY A 3 -19.57 -12.26 -11.78
N GLU A 4 -19.61 -13.29 -12.63
CA GLU A 4 -18.40 -13.95 -13.14
C GLU A 4 -17.60 -13.02 -14.07
N THR A 5 -18.28 -12.35 -15.01
CA THR A 5 -17.63 -11.43 -15.95
C THR A 5 -17.01 -10.24 -15.22
N ILE A 6 -17.73 -9.64 -14.26
CA ILE A 6 -17.20 -8.52 -13.45
C ILE A 6 -15.99 -8.99 -12.63
N ASN A 7 -16.10 -10.16 -12.00
CA ASN A 7 -15.03 -10.71 -11.19
C ASN A 7 -13.76 -10.96 -12.02
N ARG A 8 -13.91 -11.55 -13.21
CA ARG A 8 -12.80 -11.80 -14.14
C ARG A 8 -12.15 -10.49 -14.59
N SER A 9 -12.94 -9.50 -15.01
CA SER A 9 -12.40 -8.20 -15.43
C SER A 9 -11.68 -7.49 -14.29
N PHE A 10 -12.22 -7.51 -13.07
CA PHE A 10 -11.57 -6.93 -11.89
C PHE A 10 -10.22 -7.59 -11.62
N HIS A 11 -10.15 -8.92 -11.64
CA HIS A 11 -8.89 -9.65 -11.41
C HIS A 11 -7.88 -9.43 -12.53
N ASN A 12 -8.32 -9.28 -13.79
CA ASN A 12 -7.42 -8.94 -14.89
C ASN A 12 -6.75 -7.58 -14.66
N VAL A 13 -7.56 -6.55 -14.33
CA VAL A 13 -7.02 -5.21 -14.03
C VAL A 13 -6.08 -5.25 -12.82
N LEU A 14 -6.43 -5.98 -11.76
CA LEU A 14 -5.56 -6.13 -10.59
C LEU A 14 -4.22 -6.76 -10.95
N ASN A 15 -4.23 -7.84 -11.75
CA ASN A 15 -3.02 -8.48 -12.22
C ASN A 15 -2.15 -7.55 -13.07
N ASP A 16 -2.77 -6.72 -13.92
CA ASP A 16 -2.06 -5.73 -14.72
C ASP A 16 -1.44 -4.64 -13.86
N VAL A 17 -2.14 -4.16 -12.82
CA VAL A 17 -1.59 -3.22 -11.84
C VAL A 17 -0.38 -3.80 -11.12
N ILE A 18 -0.46 -5.07 -10.68
CA ILE A 18 0.67 -5.77 -10.05
C ILE A 18 1.85 -5.91 -11.00
N ARG A 19 1.61 -6.22 -12.28
CA ARG A 19 2.66 -6.29 -13.31
C ARG A 19 3.32 -4.94 -13.57
N LEU A 20 2.59 -3.85 -13.41
CA LEU A 20 3.09 -2.49 -13.54
C LEU A 20 3.73 -1.95 -12.26
N GLN A 21 3.94 -2.77 -11.22
CA GLN A 21 4.53 -2.31 -9.96
C GLN A 21 5.86 -1.57 -10.14
N ASP A 22 6.72 -2.02 -11.07
CA ASP A 22 8.03 -1.40 -11.31
C ASP A 22 7.93 0.00 -11.93
N VAL A 23 6.77 0.31 -12.53
CA VAL A 23 6.45 1.63 -13.09
C VAL A 23 5.70 2.49 -12.07
N LEU A 24 4.81 1.87 -11.29
CA LEU A 24 3.97 2.56 -10.30
C LEU A 24 4.75 2.91 -9.03
N PHE A 25 5.72 2.08 -8.63
CA PHE A 25 6.50 2.30 -7.43
C PHE A 25 7.69 3.22 -7.73
N LYS A 26 7.84 4.22 -6.88
CA LYS A 26 8.90 5.22 -7.03
C LYS A 26 10.21 4.64 -6.51
N LYS A 27 11.27 4.79 -7.30
CA LYS A 27 12.63 4.56 -6.82
C LYS A 27 12.96 5.59 -5.74
N VAL A 28 13.48 5.11 -4.62
CA VAL A 28 13.80 5.92 -3.45
C VAL A 28 14.97 6.85 -3.72
N GLU A 29 14.83 8.10 -3.28
CA GLU A 29 15.93 9.07 -3.23
C GLU A 29 16.04 9.62 -1.80
N PRO A 30 17.25 9.65 -1.22
CA PRO A 30 17.43 10.16 0.13
C PRO A 30 17.23 11.67 0.18
N ILE A 31 16.69 12.15 1.30
CA ILE A 31 16.64 13.56 1.61
C ILE A 31 18.07 14.08 1.72
N THR A 32 18.41 15.08 0.91
CA THR A 32 19.76 15.64 0.89
C THR A 32 20.11 16.25 2.25
N ALA A 33 21.37 16.11 2.67
CA ALA A 33 21.84 16.66 3.94
C ALA A 33 21.72 18.20 4.04
N ASN A 34 21.65 18.86 2.88
CA ASN A 34 21.50 20.30 2.70
C ASN A 34 20.06 20.71 2.32
N SER A 35 19.08 19.83 2.54
CA SER A 35 17.68 20.15 2.25
C SER A 35 17.23 21.42 2.98
N ILE A 36 16.70 22.37 2.21
CA ILE A 36 16.16 23.64 2.72
C ILE A 36 14.65 23.59 2.97
N ASP A 37 13.98 22.49 2.59
CA ASP A 37 12.54 22.34 2.82
C ASP A 37 12.29 22.30 4.35
N PRO A 38 11.52 23.24 4.92
CA PRO A 38 11.29 23.31 6.36
C PRO A 38 10.60 22.07 6.93
N ARG A 39 9.86 21.31 6.12
CA ARG A 39 9.18 20.06 6.51
C ARG A 39 10.19 18.92 6.66
N TRP A 40 11.19 18.86 5.78
CA TRP A 40 12.04 17.69 5.59
C TRP A 40 13.50 17.86 6.03
N LYS A 41 13.97 19.10 6.27
CA LYS A 41 15.37 19.42 6.63
C LYS A 41 15.93 18.69 7.84
N TRP A 42 15.06 18.22 8.74
CA TRP A 42 15.44 17.49 9.95
C TRP A 42 15.65 15.98 9.70
N PHE A 43 15.18 15.45 8.57
CA PHE A 43 15.22 14.04 8.19
C PHE A 43 16.36 13.75 7.22
N LYS A 44 17.56 14.26 7.51
CA LYS A 44 18.73 14.13 6.62
C LYS A 44 19.04 12.66 6.33
N ASN A 45 19.26 12.33 5.07
CA ASN A 45 19.50 10.98 4.57
C ASN A 45 18.34 9.98 4.77
N CYS A 46 17.18 10.42 5.25
CA CYS A 46 16.01 9.54 5.30
C CYS A 46 15.56 9.23 3.86
N LEU A 47 15.17 7.98 3.66
CA LEU A 47 14.85 7.43 2.35
C LEU A 47 13.34 7.53 2.05
N ALA A 48 12.52 7.17 3.03
CA ALA A 48 11.08 7.11 2.92
C ALA A 48 10.46 7.11 4.32
N ALA A 49 9.16 7.37 4.39
CA ALA A 49 8.36 7.16 5.60
C ALA A 49 7.76 5.75 5.58
N LEU A 50 7.79 5.07 6.73
CA LEU A 50 7.17 3.77 6.93
C LEU A 50 5.97 3.95 7.87
N ASP A 51 4.82 3.43 7.46
CA ASP A 51 3.59 3.51 8.25
C ASP A 51 2.74 2.25 8.08
N GLU A 52 2.01 1.89 9.13
CA GLU A 52 1.07 0.78 9.12
C GLU A 52 -0.36 1.31 8.97
N THR A 53 -1.06 0.84 7.94
CA THR A 53 -2.44 1.23 7.68
C THR A 53 -3.38 0.03 7.70
N HIS A 54 -4.59 0.21 8.21
CA HIS A 54 -5.60 -0.85 8.22
C HIS A 54 -6.52 -0.67 7.01
N ILE A 55 -6.59 -1.70 6.16
CA ILE A 55 -7.39 -1.68 4.93
C ILE A 55 -8.53 -2.67 5.06
N ASN A 56 -9.76 -2.21 4.80
CA ASN A 56 -10.93 -3.08 4.73
C ASN A 56 -10.82 -4.02 3.52
N ILE A 57 -11.08 -5.31 3.74
CA ILE A 57 -10.97 -6.33 2.71
C ILE A 57 -12.27 -7.13 2.56
N ARG A 58 -12.42 -7.77 1.40
CA ARG A 58 -13.47 -8.76 1.15
C ARG A 58 -12.85 -10.14 1.01
N VAL A 59 -13.22 -11.04 1.92
CA VAL A 59 -12.75 -12.43 1.93
C VAL A 59 -13.93 -13.40 2.01
N SER A 60 -13.67 -14.68 1.76
CA SER A 60 -14.68 -15.73 1.88
C SER A 60 -15.22 -15.83 3.30
N LYS A 61 -16.41 -16.42 3.48
CA LYS A 61 -17.00 -16.60 4.83
C LYS A 61 -16.09 -17.41 5.76
N VAL A 62 -15.34 -18.36 5.22
CA VAL A 62 -14.42 -19.23 5.96
C VAL A 62 -13.21 -18.43 6.48
N ASP A 63 -12.77 -17.43 5.72
CA ASP A 63 -11.60 -16.62 6.06
C ASP A 63 -11.92 -15.42 6.95
N LYS A 64 -13.18 -14.95 6.98
CA LYS A 64 -13.60 -13.79 7.79
C LYS A 64 -13.12 -13.83 9.26
N PRO A 65 -13.18 -14.96 9.99
CA PRO A 65 -12.69 -15.00 11.36
C PRO A 65 -11.22 -14.62 11.52
N ARG A 66 -10.38 -14.92 10.51
CA ARG A 66 -8.94 -14.60 10.52
C ARG A 66 -8.67 -13.10 10.41
N TYR A 67 -9.51 -12.39 9.67
CA TYR A 67 -9.34 -10.95 9.37
C TYR A 67 -10.27 -10.05 10.20
N ARG A 68 -10.87 -10.59 11.26
CA ARG A 68 -11.78 -9.84 12.11
C ARG A 68 -11.00 -8.98 13.09
N THR A 69 -11.21 -7.67 13.03
CA THR A 69 -10.58 -6.71 13.94
C THR A 69 -11.31 -6.65 15.29
N ARG A 70 -10.72 -5.97 16.28
CA ARG A 70 -11.36 -5.68 17.58
C ARG A 70 -12.72 -4.98 17.44
N LYS A 71 -12.90 -4.17 16.40
CA LYS A 71 -14.16 -3.46 16.12
C LYS A 71 -15.16 -4.28 15.30
N SER A 72 -14.85 -5.57 15.05
CA SER A 72 -15.62 -6.48 14.21
C SER A 72 -15.64 -6.15 12.72
N ASP A 73 -14.77 -5.25 12.26
CA ASP A 73 -14.53 -5.03 10.84
C ASP A 73 -13.74 -6.20 10.23
N ILE A 74 -13.84 -6.36 8.92
CA ILE A 74 -13.02 -7.30 8.15
C ILE A 74 -11.93 -6.49 7.44
N ALA A 75 -10.73 -6.50 8.01
CA ALA A 75 -9.62 -5.69 7.54
C ALA A 75 -8.30 -6.45 7.70
N THR A 76 -7.28 -6.05 6.94
CA THR A 76 -5.90 -6.48 7.18
C THR A 76 -4.99 -5.27 7.35
N ASN A 77 -3.87 -5.48 8.03
CA ASN A 77 -2.83 -4.48 8.15
C ASN A 77 -2.03 -4.46 6.84
N MET A 78 -1.59 -3.28 6.44
CA MET A 78 -0.70 -3.07 5.32
C MET A 78 0.42 -2.17 5.79
N LEU A 79 1.65 -2.64 5.66
CA LEU A 79 2.82 -1.80 5.83
C LEU A 79 3.11 -1.09 4.50
N GLY A 80 3.03 0.24 4.51
CA GLY A 80 3.36 1.09 3.38
C GLY A 80 4.68 1.82 3.63
N VAL A 81 5.51 1.89 2.60
CA VAL A 81 6.69 2.76 2.56
C VAL A 81 6.50 3.76 1.44
N CYS A 82 6.56 5.04 1.75
CA CYS A 82 6.24 6.12 0.82
C CYS A 82 7.34 7.18 0.76
N THR A 83 7.54 7.76 -0.42
CA THR A 83 8.35 8.97 -0.58
C THR A 83 7.70 10.16 0.14
N LEU A 84 8.44 11.27 0.22
CA LEU A 84 7.95 12.53 0.78
C LEU A 84 6.69 13.08 0.08
N ASP A 85 6.56 12.79 -1.21
CA ASP A 85 5.40 13.17 -2.03
C ASP A 85 4.32 12.07 -2.04
N MET A 86 4.32 11.18 -1.05
CA MET A 86 3.35 10.10 -0.86
C MET A 86 3.27 9.08 -2.02
N HIS A 87 4.35 8.91 -2.78
CA HIS A 87 4.41 7.82 -3.77
C HIS A 87 4.88 6.54 -3.10
N PHE A 88 4.23 5.42 -3.37
CA PHE A 88 4.65 4.13 -2.82
C PHE A 88 6.01 3.72 -3.36
N VAL A 89 6.83 3.21 -2.44
CA VAL A 89 8.13 2.58 -2.69
C VAL A 89 7.99 1.08 -2.49
N TYR A 90 7.26 0.70 -1.45
CA TYR A 90 7.08 -0.68 -1.04
C TYR A 90 5.76 -0.82 -0.30
N VAL A 91 5.14 -1.99 -0.47
CA VAL A 91 3.88 -2.36 0.16
C VAL A 91 3.98 -3.81 0.61
N LEU A 92 3.62 -4.09 1.86
CA LEU A 92 3.52 -5.43 2.41
C LEU A 92 2.16 -5.64 3.07
N PRO A 93 1.30 -6.51 2.52
CA PRO A 93 0.09 -6.93 3.21
C PRO A 93 0.41 -7.88 4.38
N GLY A 94 -0.34 -7.73 5.48
CA GLY A 94 -0.31 -8.61 6.67
C GLY A 94 -1.38 -9.70 6.66
#